data_AF-A0AAW1GTK5-F1
#
_entry.id   AF-A0AAW1GTK5-F1
#
_cell.length_a   1.000
_cell.length_b   1.000
_cell.length_c   1.000
_cell.angle_alpha   90.00
_cell.angle_beta   90.00
_cell.angle_gamma   90.00
#
_symmetry.space_group_name_H-M   'P 1'
#
loop_
_entity.id
_entity.type
_entity.pdbx_description
1 polymer ?
#
loop_
_entity_poly.entity_id
_entity_poly.type
_entity_poly.pdbx_seq_one_letter_code
_entity_poly.pdbx_strand_id
1 'polypeptide(L)'
;MEIAPDFFEYFEAAANLLDKDRSIMAVSSWNDNGQKQFVHDPYVLYRSDFFPGLGWMLLRTTWDELSPKWPKGSSLGQFFSQYLEPIKLNDVNVNWKTMDLSYLMEGNYLKYFANLVQNATPLYGNDFVLKANNVKGDVRIQYKDQADFENIARQFGIFEEWKDGIPRAAYKGVVVFRYLTSKCVYLVGPDSLKHLGLTTSR
;
A
#
# COMPACT_ATOMS: atom_id res chain seq x y z
N MET A 1 -0.63 -13.94 16.27
CA MET A 1 -0.15 -13.66 14.90
C MET A 1 0.25 -15.00 14.31
N GLU A 2 -0.44 -15.40 13.25
CA GLU A 2 0.00 -16.51 12.39
C GLU A 2 0.93 -15.94 11.31
N ILE A 3 1.88 -16.73 10.83
CA ILE A 3 2.84 -16.32 9.80
C ILE A 3 2.67 -17.17 8.54
N ALA A 4 2.85 -16.54 7.38
CA ALA A 4 2.73 -17.21 6.08
C ALA A 4 3.90 -18.20 5.86
N PRO A 5 3.73 -19.21 4.98
CA PRO A 5 4.79 -20.19 4.68
C PRO A 5 6.10 -19.57 4.18
N ASP A 6 6.02 -18.42 3.49
CA ASP A 6 7.14 -17.69 2.90
C ASP A 6 7.63 -16.51 3.75
N PHE A 7 7.14 -16.36 5.00
CA PHE A 7 7.41 -15.19 5.86
C PHE A 7 8.91 -14.91 6.04
N PHE A 8 9.72 -15.94 6.32
CA PHE A 8 11.16 -15.77 6.52
C PHE A 8 11.90 -15.46 5.22
N GLU A 9 11.52 -16.09 4.11
CA GLU A 9 12.13 -15.84 2.80
C GLU A 9 11.81 -14.42 2.31
N TYR A 10 10.58 -13.95 2.56
CA TYR A 10 10.17 -12.57 2.30
C TYR A 10 11.07 -11.56 3.02
N PHE A 11 11.27 -11.73 4.33
CA PHE A 11 12.13 -10.84 5.11
C PHE A 11 13.61 -10.96 4.75
N GLU A 12 14.11 -12.16 4.44
CA GLU A 12 15.49 -12.35 3.99
C GLU A 12 15.75 -11.61 2.66
N ALA A 13 14.83 -11.72 1.70
CA ALA A 13 14.95 -11.01 0.43
C ALA A 13 14.85 -9.49 0.61
N ALA A 14 13.89 -9.03 1.42
CA ALA A 14 13.67 -7.61 1.66
C ALA A 14 14.76 -6.95 2.52
N ALA A 15 15.54 -7.71 3.30
CA ALA A 15 16.64 -7.17 4.09
C ALA A 15 17.71 -6.53 3.19
N ASN A 16 17.95 -7.13 2.02
CA ASN A 16 18.84 -6.55 1.01
C ASN A 16 18.36 -5.19 0.49
N LEU A 17 17.05 -4.92 0.48
CA LEU A 17 16.49 -3.62 0.10
C LEU A 17 16.77 -2.59 1.20
N LEU A 18 16.54 -2.94 2.47
CA LEU A 18 16.83 -2.07 3.60
C LEU A 18 18.30 -1.66 3.64
N ASP A 19 19.23 -2.60 3.44
CA ASP A 19 20.67 -2.32 3.46
C ASP A 19 21.12 -1.37 2.35
N LYS A 20 20.43 -1.40 1.19
CA LYS A 20 20.83 -0.65 -0.02
C LYS A 20 20.09 0.66 -0.21
N ASP A 21 18.87 0.79 0.31
CA ASP A 21 18.00 1.95 0.11
C ASP A 21 17.64 2.62 1.44
N ARG A 22 18.36 3.70 1.76
CA ARG A 22 18.14 4.49 2.99
C ARG A 22 16.79 5.20 3.03
N SER A 23 16.05 5.28 1.93
CA SER A 23 14.69 5.81 1.91
C SER A 23 13.65 4.82 2.46
N ILE A 24 14.04 3.56 2.70
CA ILE A 24 13.18 2.54 3.33
C ILE A 24 13.48 2.52 4.83
N MET A 25 12.48 2.89 5.64
CA MET A 25 12.59 2.84 7.10
C MET A 25 12.42 1.43 7.67
N ALA A 26 11.44 0.70 7.14
CA ALA A 26 11.03 -0.62 7.62
C ALA A 26 10.39 -1.43 6.49
N VAL A 27 10.36 -2.74 6.66
CA VAL A 27 9.58 -3.67 5.83
C VAL A 27 8.53 -4.32 6.71
N SER A 28 7.31 -4.46 6.21
CA SER A 28 6.20 -5.08 6.93
C SER A 28 5.61 -6.22 6.11
N SER A 29 5.10 -7.25 6.79
CA SER A 29 4.30 -8.34 6.22
C SER A 29 2.80 -8.02 6.14
N TRP A 30 2.41 -6.77 6.41
CA TRP A 30 1.01 -6.37 6.52
C TRP A 30 0.59 -5.43 5.40
N ASN A 31 -0.55 -5.73 4.78
CA ASN A 31 -1.28 -4.84 3.88
C ASN A 31 -2.58 -4.41 4.57
N ASP A 32 -2.73 -3.13 4.88
CA ASP A 32 -3.96 -2.59 5.49
C ASP A 32 -5.21 -2.92 4.66
N ASN A 33 -5.12 -2.88 3.33
CA ASN A 33 -6.23 -3.26 2.44
C ASN A 33 -6.07 -4.71 1.94
N GLY A 34 -5.56 -5.60 2.80
CA GLY A 34 -5.23 -6.99 2.51
C GLY A 34 -6.40 -7.98 2.57
N GLN A 35 -7.65 -7.52 2.61
CA GLN A 35 -8.81 -8.40 2.67
C GLN A 35 -8.93 -9.24 1.39
N LYS A 36 -9.45 -10.47 1.49
CA LYS A 36 -9.44 -11.49 0.41
C LYS A 36 -9.93 -10.98 -0.95
N GLN A 37 -10.89 -10.07 -0.98
CA GLN A 37 -11.45 -9.49 -2.21
C GLN A 37 -10.54 -8.45 -2.89
N PHE A 38 -9.50 -7.97 -2.20
CA PHE A 38 -8.59 -6.92 -2.66
C PHE A 38 -7.16 -7.40 -2.92
N VAL A 39 -6.88 -8.70 -2.72
CA VAL A 39 -5.56 -9.30 -2.93
C VAL A 39 -5.66 -10.62 -3.69
N HIS A 40 -4.89 -10.72 -4.78
CA HIS A 40 -4.90 -11.88 -5.68
C HIS A 40 -3.54 -12.25 -6.26
N ASP A 41 -2.55 -11.38 -6.13
CA ASP A 41 -1.23 -11.57 -6.71
C ASP A 41 -0.19 -11.58 -5.59
N PRO A 42 0.32 -12.76 -5.22
CA PRO A 42 1.26 -12.90 -4.11
C PRO A 42 2.67 -12.43 -4.46
N TYR A 43 2.95 -12.11 -5.74
CA TYR A 43 4.29 -11.76 -6.22
C TYR A 43 4.59 -10.27 -6.21
N VAL A 44 3.59 -9.42 -5.91
CA VAL A 44 3.72 -7.96 -5.97
C VAL A 44 3.91 -7.37 -4.58
N LEU A 45 4.98 -6.59 -4.43
CA LEU A 45 5.25 -5.75 -3.27
C LEU A 45 5.07 -4.26 -3.63
N TYR A 46 4.76 -3.47 -2.61
CA TYR A 46 4.55 -2.03 -2.71
C TYR A 46 5.42 -1.28 -1.70
N ARG A 47 5.77 -0.03 -2.02
CA ARG A 47 6.18 0.96 -1.02
C ARG A 47 4.95 1.66 -0.46
N SER A 48 5.05 2.11 0.78
CA SER A 48 4.01 2.86 1.49
C SER A 48 4.66 3.94 2.35
N ASP A 49 4.05 5.13 2.37
CA ASP A 49 4.39 6.21 3.30
C ASP A 49 3.66 6.03 4.65
N PHE A 50 2.65 5.14 4.70
CA PHE A 50 2.02 4.72 5.94
C PHE A 50 2.80 3.56 6.56
N PHE A 51 3.07 3.61 7.88
CA PHE A 51 3.71 2.52 8.61
C PHE A 51 2.66 1.52 9.16
N PRO A 52 2.51 0.32 8.56
CA PRO A 52 1.47 -0.63 8.95
C PRO A 52 1.79 -1.44 10.22
N GLY A 53 3.07 -1.62 10.55
CA GLY A 53 3.50 -2.47 11.66
C GLY A 53 3.25 -3.96 11.38
N LEU A 54 2.64 -4.67 12.35
CA LEU A 54 2.13 -6.05 12.27
C LEU A 54 3.03 -7.05 11.50
N GLY A 55 4.12 -7.47 12.15
CA GLY A 55 5.17 -8.27 11.53
C GLY A 55 6.06 -7.38 10.67
N TRP A 56 7.11 -6.81 11.26
CA TRP A 56 7.95 -5.83 10.58
C TRP A 56 9.39 -5.94 11.04
N MET A 57 10.31 -5.52 10.17
CA MET A 57 11.73 -5.38 10.45
C MET A 57 12.21 -3.96 10.18
N LEU A 58 13.25 -3.56 10.89
CA LEU A 58 13.97 -2.30 10.70
C LEU A 58 15.47 -2.54 10.86
N LEU A 59 16.28 -1.60 10.39
CA LEU A 59 17.71 -1.61 10.66
C LEU A 59 18.02 -1.23 12.11
N ARG A 60 19.13 -1.76 12.64
CA ARG A 60 19.67 -1.35 13.96
C ARG A 60 19.86 0.16 14.04
N THR A 61 20.40 0.78 12.99
CA THR A 61 20.64 2.23 12.95
C THR A 61 19.37 3.04 13.12
N THR A 62 18.26 2.58 12.56
CA THR A 62 16.94 3.20 12.75
C THR A 62 16.46 3.03 14.18
N TRP A 63 16.68 1.86 14.80
CA TRP A 63 16.36 1.66 16.22
C TRP A 63 17.17 2.58 17.14
N ASP A 64 18.46 2.73 16.88
CA ASP A 64 19.35 3.60 17.67
C ASP A 64 18.90 5.07 17.59
N GLU A 65 18.30 5.49 16.48
CA GLU A 65 17.71 6.83 16.33
C GLU A 65 16.39 7.00 17.10
N LEU A 66 15.52 5.99 17.05
CA LEU A 66 14.15 6.08 17.60
C LEU A 66 14.09 5.80 19.10
N SER A 67 14.89 4.85 19.59
CA SER A 67 14.81 4.36 20.97
C SER A 67 15.00 5.43 22.06
N PRO A 68 15.83 6.48 21.90
CA PRO A 68 15.93 7.56 22.90
C PRO A 68 14.68 8.46 22.98
N LYS A 69 13.81 8.42 21.96
CA LYS A 69 12.62 9.27 21.81
C LYS A 69 11.32 8.47 21.96
N TRP A 70 11.39 7.23 22.44
CA TRP A 70 10.25 6.33 22.44
C TRP A 70 9.08 6.86 23.30
N PRO A 71 7.87 7.00 22.74
CA PRO A 71 6.72 7.51 23.48
C PRO A 71 6.22 6.49 24.52
N LYS A 72 5.63 6.98 25.61
CA LYS A 72 4.92 6.15 26.59
C LYS A 72 3.46 5.98 26.15
N GLY A 73 3.07 4.82 25.62
CA GLY A 73 1.67 4.57 25.26
C GLY A 73 1.37 3.13 24.78
N SER A 74 0.11 2.69 24.93
CA SER A 74 -0.43 1.42 24.42
C SER A 74 -1.82 1.63 23.83
N SER A 75 -2.14 1.01 22.69
CA SER A 75 -3.45 1.13 22.01
C SER A 75 -4.52 0.18 22.59
N LEU A 76 -5.73 0.68 22.85
CA LEU A 76 -6.88 -0.04 23.43
C LEU A 76 -7.67 -0.95 22.44
N GLY A 77 -6.99 -1.61 21.50
CA GLY A 77 -7.57 -2.75 20.74
C GLY A 77 -8.83 -2.49 19.88
N GLN A 78 -9.17 -1.24 19.55
CA GLN A 78 -10.49 -0.86 19.01
C GLN A 78 -10.79 -1.24 17.55
N PHE A 79 -9.92 -1.94 16.83
CA PHE A 79 -10.05 -2.14 15.37
C PHE A 79 -10.04 -3.62 14.90
N PHE A 80 -10.06 -4.59 15.82
CA PHE A 80 -9.82 -5.99 15.49
C PHE A 80 -10.89 -6.59 14.57
N SER A 81 -12.16 -6.59 14.98
CA SER A 81 -13.23 -7.32 14.27
C SER A 81 -13.60 -6.72 12.92
N GLN A 82 -13.57 -5.39 12.77
CA GLN A 82 -14.02 -4.76 11.53
C GLN A 82 -12.97 -4.84 10.41
N TYR A 83 -11.69 -4.76 10.76
CA TYR A 83 -10.66 -4.57 9.74
C TYR A 83 -9.48 -5.54 9.80
N LEU A 84 -9.13 -6.09 10.98
CA LEU A 84 -7.97 -6.98 11.12
C LEU A 84 -8.33 -8.45 10.87
N GLU A 85 -9.50 -8.90 11.31
CA GLU A 85 -9.99 -10.28 11.10
C GLU A 85 -10.06 -10.72 9.62
N PRO A 86 -10.56 -9.91 8.65
CA PRO A 86 -10.72 -10.36 7.27
C PRO A 86 -9.44 -10.32 6.42
N ILE A 87 -8.28 -10.01 7.00
CA ILE A 87 -7.01 -9.91 6.28
C ILE A 87 -6.55 -11.30 5.82
N LYS A 88 -6.24 -11.43 4.53
CA LYS A 88 -5.84 -12.70 3.93
C LYS A 88 -4.41 -13.03 4.33
N LEU A 89 -4.21 -14.12 5.06
CA LEU A 89 -2.90 -14.74 5.21
C LEU A 89 -2.46 -15.34 3.87
N ASN A 90 -1.24 -15.03 3.41
CA ASN A 90 -0.71 -15.62 2.20
C ASN A 90 -0.50 -17.13 2.38
N ASP A 91 -0.97 -17.90 1.40
CA ASP A 91 -0.91 -19.36 1.33
C ASP A 91 -0.02 -19.87 0.19
N VAL A 92 0.53 -18.97 -0.62
CA VAL A 92 1.42 -19.28 -1.74
C VAL A 92 2.87 -19.16 -1.30
N ASN A 93 3.68 -20.22 -1.45
CA ASN A 93 5.10 -20.13 -1.16
C ASN A 93 5.85 -19.46 -2.34
N VAL A 94 6.15 -18.18 -2.20
CA VAL A 94 6.89 -17.41 -3.20
C VAL A 94 8.39 -17.55 -2.94
N ASN A 95 9.15 -17.99 -3.95
CA ASN A 95 10.61 -18.07 -3.85
C ASN A 95 11.24 -16.68 -4.05
N TRP A 96 11.20 -15.86 -3.01
CA TRP A 96 11.64 -14.46 -3.02
C TRP A 96 13.11 -14.29 -3.42
N LYS A 97 13.96 -15.30 -3.21
CA LYS A 97 15.39 -15.26 -3.61
C LYS A 97 15.59 -15.19 -5.12
N THR A 98 14.59 -15.61 -5.89
CA THR A 98 14.65 -15.61 -7.36
C THR A 98 13.95 -14.39 -7.99
N MET A 99 13.23 -13.60 -7.18
CA MET A 99 12.48 -12.45 -7.64
C MET A 99 13.40 -11.24 -7.83
N ASP A 100 13.21 -10.50 -8.91
CA ASP A 100 13.85 -9.19 -9.08
C ASP A 100 13.08 -8.12 -8.31
N LEU A 101 13.63 -7.72 -7.17
CA LEU A 101 13.06 -6.67 -6.31
C LEU A 101 13.66 -5.28 -6.57
N SER A 102 14.50 -5.13 -7.60
CA SER A 102 15.16 -3.85 -7.91
C SER A 102 14.19 -2.72 -8.26
N TYR A 103 12.96 -3.07 -8.68
CA TYR A 103 11.89 -2.12 -8.93
C TYR A 103 11.42 -1.39 -7.65
N LEU A 104 11.69 -1.92 -6.45
CA LEU A 104 11.31 -1.31 -5.16
C LEU A 104 12.28 -0.23 -4.68
N MET A 105 13.45 -0.11 -5.28
CA MET A 105 14.42 0.94 -4.96
C MET A 105 13.82 2.31 -5.30
N GLU A 106 13.99 3.33 -4.44
CA GLU A 106 13.27 4.62 -4.49
C GLU A 106 13.03 5.18 -5.90
N GLY A 107 14.10 5.40 -6.67
CA GLY A 107 14.01 5.99 -8.01
C GLY A 107 13.39 5.07 -9.07
N ASN A 108 13.53 3.76 -8.91
CA ASN A 108 12.91 2.77 -9.78
C ASN A 108 11.42 2.65 -9.47
N TYR A 109 11.07 2.60 -8.19
CA TYR A 109 9.70 2.46 -7.74
C TYR A 109 8.86 3.68 -8.10
N LEU A 110 9.42 4.89 -7.94
CA LEU A 110 8.73 6.12 -8.34
C LEU A 110 8.32 6.07 -9.82
N LYS A 111 9.25 5.69 -10.71
CA LYS A 111 8.99 5.57 -12.15
C LYS A 111 8.01 4.44 -12.48
N TYR A 112 8.22 3.27 -11.88
CA TYR A 112 7.37 2.09 -12.05
C TYR A 112 5.92 2.40 -11.64
N PHE A 113 5.74 2.93 -10.45
CA PHE A 113 4.42 3.22 -9.90
C PHE A 113 3.74 4.40 -10.60
N ALA A 114 4.48 5.43 -11.00
CA ALA A 114 3.96 6.52 -11.84
C ALA A 114 3.41 6.00 -13.17
N ASN A 115 4.10 5.04 -13.81
CA ASN A 115 3.65 4.43 -15.06
C ASN A 115 2.33 3.66 -14.88
N LEU A 116 2.19 2.88 -13.80
CA LEU A 116 0.94 2.18 -13.46
C LEU A 116 -0.22 3.16 -13.29
N VAL A 117 -0.03 4.22 -12.49
CA VAL A 117 -1.05 5.25 -12.24
C VAL A 117 -1.35 6.07 -13.49
N GLN A 118 -0.38 6.28 -14.39
CA GLN A 118 -0.59 7.00 -15.64
C GLN A 118 -1.45 6.21 -16.63
N ASN A 119 -1.22 4.90 -16.73
CA ASN A 119 -1.92 4.02 -17.67
C ASN A 119 -3.33 3.61 -17.21
N ALA A 120 -3.65 3.80 -15.94
CA ALA A 120 -4.97 3.53 -15.41
C ALA A 120 -6.03 4.51 -15.96
N THR A 121 -7.19 3.98 -16.33
CA THR A 121 -8.29 4.76 -16.93
C THR A 121 -8.88 5.71 -15.88
N PRO A 122 -8.91 7.04 -16.13
CA PRO A 122 -9.50 7.97 -15.17
C PRO A 122 -11.03 7.82 -15.10
N LEU A 123 -11.56 7.76 -13.89
CA LEU A 123 -13.00 7.81 -13.62
C LEU A 123 -13.35 9.14 -12.94
N TYR A 124 -14.46 9.74 -13.37
CA TYR A 124 -14.94 11.02 -12.88
C TYR A 124 -16.38 10.92 -12.36
N GLY A 125 -16.79 11.84 -11.48
CA GLY A 125 -18.15 11.95 -10.96
C GLY A 125 -18.40 11.11 -9.71
N ASN A 126 -19.48 10.35 -9.71
CA ASN A 126 -19.98 9.50 -8.61
C ASN A 126 -20.15 8.04 -9.06
N ASP A 127 -20.66 7.17 -8.20
CA ASP A 127 -20.94 5.74 -8.47
C ASP A 127 -19.69 4.98 -8.96
N PHE A 128 -18.57 5.19 -8.27
CA PHE A 128 -17.27 4.68 -8.70
C PHE A 128 -17.22 3.16 -8.79
N VAL A 129 -17.94 2.46 -7.94
CA VAL A 129 -18.10 1.00 -7.99
C VAL A 129 -18.72 0.55 -9.31
N LEU A 130 -19.86 1.16 -9.69
CA LEU A 130 -20.55 0.84 -10.94
C LEU A 130 -19.68 1.18 -12.16
N LYS A 131 -19.01 2.34 -12.15
CA LYS A 131 -18.10 2.76 -13.22
C LYS A 131 -16.89 1.84 -13.33
N ALA A 132 -16.28 1.50 -12.20
CA ALA A 132 -15.18 0.55 -12.17
C ALA A 132 -15.61 -0.79 -12.75
N ASN A 133 -16.81 -1.31 -12.43
CA ASN A 133 -17.33 -2.55 -13.01
C ASN A 133 -17.46 -2.52 -14.54
N ASN A 134 -17.81 -1.35 -15.10
CA ASN A 134 -18.06 -1.18 -16.53
C ASN A 134 -16.80 -0.86 -17.37
N VAL A 135 -15.66 -0.59 -16.73
CA VAL A 135 -14.38 -0.33 -17.41
C VAL A 135 -13.50 -1.58 -17.40
N LYS A 136 -12.86 -1.87 -18.53
CA LYS A 136 -11.84 -2.92 -18.63
C LYS A 136 -10.48 -2.38 -18.20
N GLY A 137 -9.70 -3.20 -17.49
CA GLY A 137 -8.37 -2.83 -17.02
C GLY A 137 -8.39 -1.86 -15.83
N ASP A 138 -7.20 -1.42 -15.44
CA ASP A 138 -6.99 -0.62 -14.24
C ASP A 138 -7.63 0.77 -14.33
N VAL A 139 -8.04 1.29 -13.18
CA VAL A 139 -8.74 2.58 -13.07
C VAL A 139 -8.12 3.49 -12.02
N ARG A 140 -8.19 4.80 -12.23
CA ARG A 140 -7.78 5.80 -11.25
C ARG A 140 -8.90 6.78 -10.95
N ILE A 141 -9.06 7.12 -9.69
CA ILE A 141 -10.08 8.04 -9.19
C ILE A 141 -9.36 9.12 -8.39
N GLN A 142 -9.54 10.38 -8.76
CA GLN A 142 -8.95 11.48 -8.00
C GLN A 142 -9.88 11.86 -6.85
N TYR A 143 -9.34 11.91 -5.62
CA TYR A 143 -10.03 12.47 -4.47
C TYR A 143 -9.52 13.90 -4.20
N LYS A 144 -10.40 14.76 -3.70
CA LYS A 144 -10.11 16.19 -3.48
C LYS A 144 -9.47 16.46 -2.13
N ASP A 145 -9.99 15.81 -1.10
CA ASP A 145 -9.64 15.98 0.30
C ASP A 145 -9.91 14.70 1.09
N GLN A 146 -9.74 14.76 2.40
CA GLN A 146 -9.95 13.62 3.29
C GLN A 146 -11.40 13.13 3.28
N ALA A 147 -12.39 14.02 3.31
CA ALA A 147 -13.80 13.62 3.34
C ALA A 147 -14.21 12.94 2.02
N ASP A 148 -13.72 13.44 0.88
CA ASP A 148 -13.93 12.82 -0.43
C ASP A 148 -13.26 11.45 -0.50
N PHE A 149 -12.03 11.31 0.00
CA PHE A 149 -11.36 10.01 0.12
C PHE A 149 -12.18 9.02 0.95
N GLU A 150 -12.60 9.40 2.16
CA GLU A 150 -13.38 8.53 3.05
C GLU A 150 -14.68 8.07 2.37
N ASN A 151 -15.35 8.97 1.65
CA ASN A 151 -16.56 8.64 0.89
C ASN A 151 -16.28 7.66 -0.27
N ILE A 152 -15.15 7.77 -0.95
CA ILE A 152 -14.76 6.84 -2.04
C ILE A 152 -14.32 5.50 -1.45
N ALA A 153 -13.48 5.51 -0.43
CA ALA A 153 -12.99 4.34 0.29
C ALA A 153 -14.15 3.48 0.80
N ARG A 154 -15.17 4.11 1.40
CA ARG A 154 -16.39 3.46 1.87
C ARG A 154 -17.17 2.74 0.78
N GLN A 155 -17.26 3.32 -0.42
CA GLN A 155 -17.95 2.68 -1.55
C GLN A 155 -17.27 1.35 -1.94
N PHE A 156 -15.94 1.29 -1.87
CA PHE A 156 -15.19 0.08 -2.17
C PHE A 156 -15.06 -0.87 -0.98
N GLY A 157 -15.25 -0.39 0.26
CA GLY A 157 -15.10 -1.16 1.49
C GLY A 157 -13.64 -1.35 1.92
N ILE A 158 -12.77 -0.41 1.55
CA ILE A 158 -11.37 -0.35 2.04
C ILE A 158 -11.27 0.53 3.29
N PHE A 159 -10.11 0.58 3.93
CA PHE A 159 -9.91 1.46 5.09
C PHE A 159 -10.12 2.94 4.74
N GLU A 160 -10.92 3.62 5.56
CA GLU A 160 -11.19 5.06 5.47
C GLU A 160 -10.14 5.90 6.23
N GLU A 161 -9.39 5.29 7.16
CA GLU A 161 -8.54 5.99 8.13
C GLU A 161 -7.27 6.64 7.57
N TRP A 162 -6.90 7.74 8.22
CA TRP A 162 -5.66 8.50 8.01
C TRP A 162 -4.86 8.55 9.31
N LYS A 163 -3.53 8.64 9.19
CA LYS A 163 -2.65 9.07 10.28
C LYS A 163 -1.72 10.15 9.77
N ASP A 164 -1.64 11.26 10.50
CA ASP A 164 -0.78 12.40 10.18
C ASP A 164 -0.91 12.88 8.71
N GLY A 165 -2.15 12.87 8.18
CA GLY A 165 -2.41 13.28 6.80
C GLY A 165 -2.06 12.23 5.73
N ILE A 166 -1.82 10.98 6.11
CA ILE A 166 -1.51 9.88 5.19
C ILE A 166 -2.59 8.79 5.30
N PRO A 167 -3.29 8.44 4.21
CA PRO A 167 -4.21 7.29 4.20
C PRO A 167 -3.46 5.97 4.35
N ARG A 168 -4.12 4.95 4.90
CA ARG A 168 -3.56 3.60 5.01
C ARG A 168 -3.12 3.04 3.64
N ALA A 169 -1.95 2.38 3.64
CA ALA A 169 -1.28 1.83 2.45
C ALA A 169 -0.95 2.83 1.32
N ALA A 170 -1.03 4.15 1.58
CA ALA A 170 -0.76 5.15 0.55
C ALA A 170 0.73 5.28 0.23
N TYR A 171 1.07 5.52 -1.05
CA TYR A 171 2.39 6.00 -1.49
C TYR A 171 2.22 7.27 -2.30
N LYS A 172 2.86 8.36 -1.87
CA LYS A 172 2.70 9.72 -2.44
C LYS A 172 1.23 10.14 -2.55
N GLY A 173 0.40 9.73 -1.58
CA GLY A 173 -1.04 9.99 -1.56
C GLY A 173 -1.86 9.14 -2.53
N VAL A 174 -1.29 8.06 -3.09
CA VAL A 174 -2.05 7.10 -3.89
C VAL A 174 -2.29 5.82 -3.09
N VAL A 175 -3.56 5.45 -2.91
CA VAL A 175 -3.94 4.14 -2.34
C VAL A 175 -4.26 3.19 -3.48
N VAL A 176 -3.64 2.00 -3.47
CA VAL A 176 -3.88 0.96 -4.47
C VAL A 176 -4.46 -0.28 -3.81
N PHE A 177 -5.44 -0.89 -4.47
CA PHE A 177 -6.01 -2.17 -4.08
C PHE A 177 -6.54 -2.91 -5.32
N ARG A 178 -6.58 -4.25 -5.29
CA ARG A 178 -7.24 -4.99 -6.37
C ARG A 178 -8.74 -4.96 -6.20
N TYR A 179 -9.48 -5.11 -7.28
CA TYR A 179 -10.93 -5.13 -7.32
C TYR A 179 -11.39 -6.11 -8.40
N LEU A 180 -12.44 -6.89 -8.13
CA LEU A 180 -12.94 -7.94 -9.03
C LEU A 180 -11.81 -8.86 -9.59
N THR A 181 -10.91 -9.29 -8.70
CA THR A 181 -9.84 -10.27 -8.98
C THR A 181 -8.65 -9.77 -9.79
N SER A 182 -8.85 -9.04 -10.89
CA SER A 182 -7.74 -8.69 -11.81
C SER A 182 -7.41 -7.20 -11.90
N LYS A 183 -8.33 -6.32 -11.53
CA LYS A 183 -8.22 -4.87 -11.76
C LYS A 183 -7.56 -4.18 -10.57
N CYS A 184 -6.65 -3.25 -10.80
CA CYS A 184 -6.21 -2.32 -9.77
C CYS A 184 -7.06 -1.03 -9.81
N VAL A 185 -7.46 -0.57 -8.62
CA VAL A 185 -8.05 0.75 -8.40
C VAL A 185 -7.01 1.62 -7.70
N TYR A 186 -6.72 2.79 -8.27
CA TYR A 186 -5.82 3.79 -7.69
C TYR A 186 -6.65 4.99 -7.22
N LEU A 187 -6.73 5.22 -5.91
CA LEU A 187 -7.28 6.47 -5.36
C LEU A 187 -6.14 7.48 -5.28
N VAL A 188 -6.23 8.55 -6.07
CA VAL A 188 -5.14 9.50 -6.33
C VAL A 188 -5.42 10.82 -5.61
N GLY A 189 -4.52 11.23 -4.73
CA GLY A 189 -4.65 12.50 -4.02
C GLY A 189 -4.41 13.74 -4.87
N PRO A 190 -4.73 14.94 -4.32
CA PRO A 190 -4.69 16.19 -5.07
C PRO A 190 -3.31 16.51 -5.65
N ASP A 191 -2.25 16.27 -4.89
CA ASP A 191 -0.86 16.51 -5.32
C ASP A 191 -0.13 15.24 -5.79
N SER A 192 -0.81 14.09 -5.79
CA SER A 192 -0.16 12.79 -6.05
C SER A 192 0.46 12.70 -7.45
N LEU A 193 -0.24 13.18 -8.48
CA LEU A 193 0.33 13.18 -9.84
C LEU A 193 1.61 14.01 -9.93
N LYS A 194 1.64 15.17 -9.26
CA LYS A 194 2.85 16.01 -9.17
C LYS A 194 3.96 15.30 -8.42
N HIS A 195 3.67 14.65 -7.30
CA HIS A 195 4.65 13.87 -6.54
C HIS A 195 5.20 12.66 -7.31
N LEU A 196 4.41 12.11 -8.23
CA LEU A 196 4.81 11.05 -9.16
C LEU A 196 5.54 11.57 -10.41
N GLY A 197 5.76 12.89 -10.53
CA GLY A 197 6.39 13.49 -11.71
C GLY A 197 5.53 13.44 -12.97
N LEU A 198 4.22 13.21 -12.83
CA LEU A 198 3.27 13.20 -13.93
C LEU A 198 2.75 14.62 -14.15
N THR A 199 2.85 15.11 -15.39
CA THR A 199 2.23 16.37 -15.77
C THR A 199 0.72 16.20 -15.90
N THR A 200 -0.04 17.09 -15.26
CA THR A 200 -1.45 17.27 -15.62
C THR A 200 -1.49 17.94 -16.98
N SER A 201 -1.87 17.21 -18.03
CA SER A 201 -2.21 17.84 -19.31
C SER A 201 -3.30 18.88 -19.03
N ARG A 202 -2.99 20.15 -19.30
CA ARG A 202 -3.95 21.26 -19.24
C ARG A 202 -5.00 21.12 -20.34
#